data_AF-A0A2G9N9M8-F1
#
_entry.id   AF-A0A2G9N9M8-F1
#
_cell.length_a   1.000
_cell.length_b   1.000
_cell.length_c   1.000
_cell.angle_alpha   90.00
_cell.angle_beta   90.00
_cell.angle_gamma   90.00
#
_symmetry.space_group_name_H-M   'P 1'
#
loop_
_entity.id
_entity.type
_entity.pdbx_description
1 polymer ?
#
loop_
_entity_poly.entity_id
_entity_poly.type
_entity_poly.pdbx_seq_one_letter_code
_entity_poly.pdbx_strand_id
1 'polypeptide(L)'
;MKKNKQEYETNETLVVVEERVGNTPEKKFRAGAVSATVWANRGQNQQGEPTEYKTISLERNYTDKEGKWQSTNSFRVNDLPKAKLVLEKAYEFLVLSA
;
A
#
# COMPACT_ATOMS: atom_id res chain seq x y z
N MET A 1 -25.51 -57.70 -0.59
CA MET A 1 -25.39 -56.25 -0.86
C MET A 1 -24.12 -55.73 -0.21
N LYS A 2 -23.06 -55.51 -1.00
CA LYS A 2 -21.77 -54.98 -0.52
C LYS A 2 -21.89 -53.45 -0.46
N LYS A 3 -21.81 -52.85 0.73
CA LYS A 3 -21.67 -51.39 0.87
C LYS A 3 -20.18 -51.06 0.92
N ASN A 4 -19.71 -50.46 -0.17
CA ASN A 4 -18.34 -50.03 -0.38
C ASN A 4 -18.05 -48.83 0.54
N LYS A 5 -17.02 -48.93 1.38
CA LYS A 5 -16.56 -47.87 2.26
C LYS A 5 -15.45 -47.15 1.50
N GLN A 6 -15.76 -46.01 0.88
CA GLN A 6 -14.73 -45.19 0.24
C GLN A 6 -13.95 -44.46 1.33
N GLU A 7 -12.66 -44.77 1.39
CA GLU A 7 -11.65 -44.06 2.15
C GLU A 7 -11.45 -42.68 1.52
N TYR A 8 -11.42 -41.63 2.34
CA TYR A 8 -11.16 -40.27 1.89
C TYR A 8 -9.67 -39.99 2.05
N GLU A 9 -8.98 -39.88 0.92
CA GLU A 9 -7.57 -39.51 0.85
C GLU A 9 -7.47 -37.97 0.96
N THR A 10 -6.93 -37.48 2.07
CA THR A 10 -6.70 -36.05 2.30
C THR A 10 -5.50 -35.61 1.46
N ASN A 11 -5.76 -34.96 0.34
CA ASN A 11 -4.71 -34.31 -0.47
C ASN A 11 -4.19 -33.08 0.28
N GLU A 12 -3.02 -33.22 0.88
CA GLU A 12 -2.24 -32.13 1.47
C GLU A 12 -1.85 -31.13 0.37
N THR A 13 -2.65 -30.07 0.24
CA THR A 13 -2.31 -28.97 -0.66
C THR A 13 -1.22 -28.14 0.02
N LEU A 14 0.00 -28.21 -0.50
CA LEU A 14 1.11 -27.35 -0.09
C LEU A 14 0.74 -25.89 -0.39
N VAL A 15 0.28 -25.17 0.63
CA VAL A 15 0.09 -23.72 0.55
C VAL A 15 1.48 -23.10 0.60
N VAL A 16 2.00 -22.69 -0.56
CA VAL A 16 3.21 -21.86 -0.64
C VAL A 16 2.87 -20.51 -0.03
N VAL A 17 3.15 -20.35 1.26
CA VAL A 17 3.03 -19.06 1.95
C VAL A 17 4.24 -18.24 1.51
N GLU A 18 4.10 -17.49 0.41
CA GLU A 18 5.08 -16.46 0.06
C GLU A 18 5.16 -15.48 1.23
N GLU A 19 6.32 -15.42 1.87
CA GLU A 19 6.64 -14.44 2.89
C GLU A 19 6.46 -13.05 2.27
N ARG A 20 5.40 -12.35 2.65
CA ARG A 20 5.15 -10.97 2.20
C ARG A 20 6.20 -10.09 2.86
N VAL A 21 7.35 -9.94 2.22
CA VAL A 21 8.31 -8.87 2.53
C VAL A 21 7.49 -7.59 2.58
N GLY A 22 7.39 -6.98 3.76
CA GLY A 22 6.52 -5.83 3.99
C GLY A 22 6.79 -4.76 2.92
N ASN A 23 5.72 -4.24 2.30
CA ASN A 23 5.86 -3.21 1.27
C ASN A 23 6.57 -2.00 1.89
N THR A 24 7.82 -1.78 1.52
CA THR A 24 8.59 -0.62 1.97
C THR A 24 8.26 0.58 1.09
N PRO A 25 8.07 1.77 1.69
CA PRO A 25 7.83 2.96 0.90
C PRO A 25 9.05 3.26 0.02
N GLU A 26 8.82 3.43 -1.27
CA GLU A 26 9.85 3.72 -2.25
C GLU A 26 10.37 5.16 -2.11
N LYS A 27 9.44 6.09 -1.88
CA LYS A 27 9.79 7.51 -1.67
C LYS A 27 8.74 8.21 -0.81
N LYS A 28 9.18 9.18 -0.01
CA LYS A 28 8.29 10.04 0.77
C LYS A 28 8.66 11.52 0.60
N PHE A 29 7.70 12.32 0.17
CA PHE A 29 7.81 13.78 0.08
C PHE A 29 7.07 14.42 1.25
N ARG A 30 7.67 15.43 1.89
CA ARG A 30 7.10 16.11 3.05
C ARG A 30 7.14 17.62 2.87
N ALA A 31 6.05 18.27 3.25
CA ALA A 31 5.93 19.72 3.38
C ALA A 31 5.25 20.03 4.72
N GLY A 32 6.04 20.20 5.77
CA GLY A 32 5.55 20.32 7.14
C GLY A 32 4.76 19.08 7.57
N ALA A 33 3.51 19.29 7.98
CA ALA A 33 2.60 18.23 8.42
C ALA A 33 2.06 17.35 7.28
N VAL A 34 2.12 17.80 6.02
CA VAL A 34 1.55 17.07 4.88
C VAL A 34 2.63 16.23 4.20
N SER A 35 2.30 15.01 3.80
CA SER A 35 3.22 14.13 3.09
C SER A 35 2.55 13.26 2.04
N ALA A 36 3.27 12.99 0.95
CA ALA A 36 2.90 12.02 -0.07
C ALA A 36 3.94 10.88 -0.06
N THR A 37 3.47 9.65 0.08
CA THR A 37 4.31 8.44 0.11
C THR A 37 4.02 7.60 -1.13
N VAL A 38 5.06 7.29 -1.91
CA VAL A 38 5.00 6.41 -3.07
C VAL A 38 5.35 4.99 -2.63
N TRP A 39 4.53 4.03 -3.05
CA TRP A 39 4.65 2.62 -2.71
C TRP A 39 4.82 1.77 -3.96
N ALA A 40 5.67 0.74 -3.89
CA ALA A 40 5.80 -0.27 -4.92
C ALA A 40 5.01 -1.52 -4.50
N ASN A 41 3.87 -1.75 -5.14
CA ASN A 41 3.01 -2.88 -4.82
C ASN A 41 3.19 -3.99 -5.84
N ARG A 42 2.98 -5.23 -5.38
CA ARG A 42 2.86 -6.41 -6.22
C ARG A 42 1.44 -6.94 -6.11
N GLY A 43 0.88 -7.39 -7.22
CA GLY A 43 -0.44 -8.01 -7.28
C GLY A 43 -0.48 -9.05 -8.39
N GLN A 44 -1.69 -9.50 -8.72
CA GLN A 44 -1.96 -10.36 -9.86
C GLN A 44 -2.95 -9.69 -10.79
N ASN A 45 -2.78 -9.87 -12.10
CA ASN A 45 -3.76 -9.42 -13.09
C ASN A 45 -4.97 -10.39 -13.12
N GLN A 46 -5.97 -10.10 -13.98
CA GLN A 46 -7.17 -10.94 -14.10
C GLN A 46 -6.87 -12.39 -14.56
N GLN A 47 -5.69 -12.62 -15.13
CA GLN A 47 -5.22 -13.93 -15.62
C GLN A 47 -4.34 -14.65 -14.59
N GLY A 48 -4.13 -14.06 -13.41
CA GLY A 48 -3.29 -14.63 -12.34
C GLY A 48 -1.80 -14.35 -12.50
N GLU A 49 -1.39 -13.56 -13.49
CA GLU A 49 0.02 -13.24 -13.72
C GLU A 49 0.49 -12.14 -12.76
N PRO A 50 1.74 -12.21 -12.26
CA PRO A 50 2.30 -11.17 -11.40
C PRO A 50 2.34 -9.81 -12.09
N THR A 51 1.92 -8.77 -11.37
CA THR A 51 2.00 -7.38 -11.84
C THR A 51 2.58 -6.50 -10.74
N GLU A 52 3.36 -5.49 -11.14
CA GLU A 52 3.86 -4.46 -10.24
C GLU A 52 3.16 -3.13 -10.56
N TYR A 53 2.73 -2.41 -9.52
CA TYR A 53 2.07 -1.12 -9.69
C TYR A 53 2.42 -0.17 -8.54
N LYS A 54 2.47 1.12 -8.87
CA LYS A 54 2.77 2.17 -7.89
C LYS A 54 1.49 2.76 -7.33
N THR A 55 1.46 3.05 -6.02
CA THR A 55 0.37 3.81 -5.39
C THR A 55 0.93 4.99 -4.61
N ILE A 56 0.09 6.00 -4.37
CA ILE A 56 0.44 7.18 -3.59
C ILE A 56 -0.52 7.31 -2.41
N SER A 57 0.03 7.47 -1.20
CA SER A 57 -0.74 7.82 0.01
C SER A 57 -0.46 9.27 0.40
N LEU A 58 -1.51 10.09 0.47
CA LEU A 58 -1.44 11.46 0.95
C LEU A 58 -1.98 11.53 2.38
N GLU A 59 -1.20 12.07 3.31
CA GLU A 59 -1.54 12.16 4.72
C GLU A 59 -1.13 13.51 5.33
N ARG A 60 -1.84 13.89 6.40
CA ARG A 60 -1.49 15.01 7.27
C ARG A 60 -1.26 14.52 8.69
N ASN A 61 -0.11 14.86 9.25
CA ASN A 61 0.24 14.56 10.63
C ASN A 61 -0.21 15.68 11.57
N TYR A 62 -0.69 15.31 12.75
CA TYR A 62 -1.05 16.25 13.81
C TYR A 62 -0.81 15.61 15.16
N THR A 63 -0.66 16.44 16.19
CA THR A 63 -0.61 15.99 17.57
C THR A 63 -2.01 16.06 18.16
N ASP A 64 -2.46 14.98 18.78
CA ASP A 64 -3.73 14.98 19.52
C ASP A 64 -3.59 15.67 20.89
N LYS A 65 -4.68 15.69 21.65
CA LYS A 65 -4.73 16.33 22.97
C LYS A 65 -3.80 15.69 24.00
N GLU A 66 -3.39 14.43 23.78
CA GLU A 66 -2.50 13.67 24.66
C GLU A 66 -1.03 13.81 24.25
N GLY A 67 -0.73 14.61 23.23
CA GLY A 67 0.63 14.77 22.73
C GLY A 67 1.06 13.66 21.76
N LYS A 68 0.16 12.75 21.36
CA LYS A 68 0.49 11.65 20.45
C LYS A 68 0.37 12.10 19.00
N TRP A 69 1.34 11.70 18.19
CA TRP A 69 1.30 11.92 16.75
C TRP A 69 0.27 11.00 16.11
N GLN A 70 -0.59 11.58 15.29
CA GLN A 70 -1.62 10.91 14.51
C GLN A 70 -1.49 11.34 13.05
N SER A 71 -1.97 10.50 12.14
CA SER A 71 -2.15 10.85 10.72
C SER A 71 -3.64 10.89 10.37
N THR A 72 -3.98 11.68 9.34
CA THR A 72 -5.34 11.77 8.81
C THR A 72 -5.33 12.08 7.32
N ASN A 73 -6.40 11.72 6.63
CA ASN A 73 -6.65 12.07 5.23
C ASN A 73 -7.59 13.29 5.10
N SER A 74 -7.88 13.97 6.21
CA SER A 74 -8.65 15.22 6.24
C SER A 74 -7.73 16.45 6.26
N PHE A 75 -7.88 17.31 5.26
CA PHE A 75 -7.04 18.49 5.02
C PHE A 75 -7.80 19.78 5.31
N ARG A 76 -7.08 20.80 5.77
CA ARG A 76 -7.57 22.17 5.94
C ARG A 76 -7.14 23.02 4.75
N VAL A 77 -7.73 24.20 4.60
CA VAL A 77 -7.39 25.15 3.51
C VAL A 77 -5.88 25.42 3.44
N ASN A 78 -5.23 25.62 4.59
CA ASN A 78 -3.79 25.90 4.66
C ASN A 78 -2.89 24.69 4.33
N ASP A 79 -3.47 23.49 4.28
CA ASP A 79 -2.75 22.27 3.87
C ASP A 79 -2.74 22.12 2.35
N LEU A 80 -3.67 22.76 1.62
CA LEU A 80 -3.82 22.59 0.18
C LEU A 80 -2.57 22.99 -0.62
N PRO A 81 -1.88 24.12 -0.35
CA PRO A 81 -0.64 24.45 -1.06
C PRO A 81 0.46 23.41 -0.83
N LYS A 82 0.51 22.84 0.38
CA LYS A 82 1.49 21.80 0.76
C LYS A 82 1.16 20.47 0.09
N ALA A 83 -0.12 20.10 0.07
CA ALA A 83 -0.63 18.92 -0.62
C ALA A 83 -0.32 18.99 -2.12
N LYS A 84 -0.60 20.13 -2.76
CA LYS A 84 -0.24 20.38 -4.16
C LYS A 84 1.26 20.14 -4.40
N LEU A 85 2.13 20.76 -3.60
CA LEU A 85 3.58 20.63 -3.76
C LEU A 85 4.06 19.18 -3.63
N VAL A 86 3.62 18.44 -2.60
CA VAL A 86 4.06 17.06 -2.42
C VAL A 86 3.51 16.12 -3.49
N LEU A 87 2.31 16.39 -4.02
CA LEU A 87 1.75 15.64 -5.13
C LEU A 87 2.47 15.93 -6.44
N GLU A 88 2.82 17.19 -6.71
CA GLU A 88 3.65 17.57 -7.87
C GLU A 88 5.01 16.84 -7.83
N LYS A 89 5.65 16.77 -6.65
CA LYS A 89 6.91 16.03 -6.49
C LYS A 89 6.76 14.51 -6.62
N ALA A 90 5.65 13.95 -6.15
CA ALA A 90 5.37 12.53 -6.35
C ALA A 90 5.13 12.21 -7.84
N TYR A 91 4.40 13.07 -8.55
CA TYR A 91 4.20 12.94 -9.99
C TYR A 91 5.51 13.07 -10.76
N GLU A 92 6.30 14.10 -10.48
CA GLU A 92 7.62 14.31 -11.08
C GLU A 92 8.51 13.08 -10.88
N PHE A 93 8.55 12.54 -9.65
CA PHE A 93 9.28 11.31 -9.37
C PHE A 93 8.77 10.15 -10.23
N LEU A 94 7.48 9.84 -10.22
CA LEU A 94 6.92 8.70 -10.95
C LEU A 94 7.08 8.78 -12.47
N VAL A 95 7.01 9.98 -13.04
CA VAL A 95 7.01 10.16 -14.50
C VAL A 95 8.41 10.35 -15.04
N LEU A 96 9.31 11.00 -14.29
CA LEU A 96 10.70 11.18 -14.71
C LEU A 96 11.61 10.01 -14.29
N SER A 97 11.18 9.15 -13.36
CA SER A 97 11.89 7.91 -13.03
C SER A 97 11.49 6.72 -13.92
N ALA A 98 10.61 6.95 -14.90
CA ALA A 98 10.18 5.95 -15.87
C ALA A 98 11.19 5.79 -17.02
#